data_AF-A0A388MCM2-F1
#
_entry.id   AF-A0A388MCM2-F1
#
_cell.length_a   1.000
_cell.length_b   1.000
_cell.length_c   1.000
_cell.angle_alpha   90.00
_cell.angle_beta   90.00
_cell.angle_gamma   90.00
#
_symmetry.space_group_name_H-M   'P 1'
#
loop_
_entity.id
_entity.type
_entity.pdbx_description
1 polymer ?
#
loop_
_entity_poly.entity_id
_entity_poly.type
_entity_poly.pdbx_seq_one_letter_code
_entity_poly.pdbx_strand_id
1 'polypeptide(L)'
;MTGLPGQLTNKTIAAYKQRCLAQIEAEEQRLLAVEVARIQAEEAAATEKLRLQADAEADAQARRKQAQDLLQRHEANSIDRLKYWHFQPNGDDATPEEKHKEFLSKLVTRLLYACNYQRSELERQHRDLTQQHQELATLRRTVQSHEDATRALNARLLDLEQEVPGPAAGASSIAPSSRQLEDRVDHVVAMLGDISTFAVPTTTISSQLHTLKTEVQKLQSTNADDNPKMYKMPTFNLERFDDYTQQDPVLWWEAFTTQLRILLIAKLAYIGALFLNSKGGC
;
A
#
# COMPACT_ATOMS: atom_id res chain seq x y z
N MET A 1 46.86 -56.22 12.49
CA MET A 1 46.96 -55.02 11.64
C MET A 1 45.88 -55.09 10.59
N THR A 2 44.75 -54.43 10.85
CA THR A 2 43.56 -54.41 10.00
C THR A 2 43.70 -53.27 8.99
N GLY A 3 43.85 -53.59 7.71
CA GLY A 3 43.84 -52.62 6.61
C GLY A 3 42.41 -52.14 6.32
N LEU A 4 42.24 -50.82 6.14
CA LEU A 4 40.95 -50.18 5.83
C LEU A 4 40.42 -50.60 4.44
N PRO A 5 39.11 -50.80 4.28
CA PRO A 5 38.52 -51.32 3.05
C PRO A 5 38.44 -50.21 1.98
N GLY A 6 39.14 -50.42 0.86
CA GLY A 6 39.11 -49.53 -0.31
C GLY A 6 40.39 -49.47 -1.14
N GLN A 7 41.46 -50.14 -0.70
CA GLN A 7 42.77 -50.06 -1.37
C GLN A 7 42.83 -50.99 -2.59
N LEU A 8 42.50 -50.46 -3.77
CA LEU A 8 42.83 -51.09 -5.06
C LEU A 8 44.36 -51.15 -5.19
N THR A 9 44.89 -52.36 -5.23
CA THR A 9 46.31 -52.72 -5.36
C THR A 9 46.94 -52.09 -6.61
N ASN A 10 48.09 -51.42 -6.42
CA ASN A 10 48.88 -50.68 -7.43
C ASN A 10 48.26 -49.40 -8.04
N LYS A 11 47.87 -48.43 -7.18
CA LYS A 11 47.75 -47.02 -7.61
C LYS A 11 48.80 -46.16 -6.94
N THR A 12 49.63 -45.50 -7.74
CA THR A 12 50.54 -44.44 -7.28
C THR A 12 49.73 -43.35 -6.60
N ILE A 13 50.26 -42.75 -5.53
CA ILE A 13 49.59 -41.68 -4.76
C ILE A 13 49.08 -40.55 -5.68
N ALA A 14 49.81 -40.26 -6.76
CA ALA A 14 49.40 -39.31 -7.80
C ALA A 14 48.06 -39.67 -8.49
N ALA A 15 47.84 -40.94 -8.82
CA ALA A 15 46.61 -41.41 -9.48
C ALA A 15 45.39 -41.36 -8.55
N TYR A 16 45.60 -41.59 -7.24
CA TYR A 16 44.56 -41.40 -6.23
C TYR A 16 44.20 -39.91 -6.08
N LYS A 17 45.21 -39.03 -5.96
CA LYS A 17 45.02 -37.58 -5.87
C LYS A 17 44.27 -37.03 -7.09
N GLN A 18 44.63 -37.46 -8.29
CA GLN A 18 43.98 -37.03 -9.53
C GLN A 18 42.52 -37.46 -9.62
N ARG A 19 42.19 -38.67 -9.14
CA ARG A 19 40.79 -39.13 -9.04
C ARG A 19 39.99 -38.31 -8.04
N CYS A 20 40.54 -38.01 -6.87
CA CYS A 20 39.86 -37.16 -5.88
C CYS A 20 39.58 -35.77 -6.42
N LEU A 21 40.53 -35.15 -7.13
CA LEU A 21 40.33 -33.84 -7.76
C LEU A 21 39.22 -33.88 -8.82
N ALA A 22 39.22 -34.88 -9.70
CA ALA A 22 38.16 -35.04 -10.70
C ALA A 22 36.77 -35.25 -10.07
N GLN A 23 36.71 -35.90 -8.90
CA GLN A 23 35.46 -36.14 -8.17
C GLN A 23 34.96 -34.89 -7.45
N ILE A 24 35.87 -34.05 -6.93
CA ILE A 24 35.54 -32.74 -6.37
C ILE A 24 35.01 -31.81 -7.47
N GLU A 25 35.69 -31.74 -8.61
CA GLU A 25 35.28 -30.90 -9.74
C GLU A 25 33.91 -31.34 -10.31
N ALA A 26 33.66 -32.64 -10.40
CA ALA A 26 32.36 -33.17 -10.80
C ALA A 26 31.24 -32.84 -9.79
N GLU A 27 31.51 -32.90 -8.49
CA GLU A 27 30.52 -32.53 -7.46
C GLU A 27 30.29 -31.01 -7.42
N GLU A 28 31.33 -30.20 -7.61
CA GLU A 28 31.20 -28.74 -7.77
C GLU A 28 30.33 -28.37 -8.96
N GLN A 29 30.53 -29.00 -10.13
CA GLN A 29 29.65 -28.80 -11.29
C GLN A 29 28.21 -29.24 -11.01
N ARG A 30 28.03 -30.34 -10.28
CA ARG A 30 26.69 -30.80 -9.88
C ARG A 30 26.00 -29.80 -8.96
N LEU A 31 26.71 -29.24 -7.98
CA LEU A 31 26.19 -28.23 -7.06
C LEU A 31 25.85 -26.93 -7.79
N LEU A 32 26.70 -26.50 -8.74
CA LEU A 32 26.41 -25.34 -9.60
C LEU A 32 25.14 -25.57 -10.42
N ALA A 33 24.97 -26.74 -11.02
CA ALA A 33 23.75 -27.05 -11.78
C ALA A 33 22.50 -27.06 -10.90
N VAL A 34 22.59 -27.58 -9.67
CA VAL A 34 21.50 -27.55 -8.69
C VAL A 34 21.16 -26.12 -8.29
N GLU A 35 22.16 -25.28 -8.05
CA GLU A 35 21.94 -23.88 -7.66
C GLU A 35 21.34 -23.05 -8.81
N VAL A 36 21.80 -23.25 -10.04
CA VAL A 36 21.19 -22.63 -11.23
C VAL A 36 19.73 -23.06 -11.38
N ALA A 37 19.42 -24.36 -11.20
CA ALA A 37 18.05 -24.85 -11.25
C ALA A 37 17.18 -24.27 -10.11
N ARG A 38 17.73 -24.09 -8.91
CA ARG A 38 17.05 -23.44 -7.78
C ARG A 38 16.71 -21.99 -8.11
N ILE A 39 17.67 -21.22 -8.61
CA ILE A 39 17.46 -19.82 -9.00
C ILE A 39 16.39 -19.71 -10.09
N GLN A 40 16.43 -20.57 -11.11
CA GLN A 40 15.41 -20.58 -12.17
C GLN A 40 14.02 -20.94 -11.64
N ALA A 41 13.91 -21.91 -10.73
CA ALA A 41 12.65 -22.28 -10.12
C ALA A 41 12.09 -21.13 -9.25
N GLU A 42 12.94 -20.42 -8.53
CA GLU A 42 12.55 -19.24 -7.74
C GLU A 42 12.09 -18.08 -8.62
N GLU A 43 12.77 -17.81 -9.73
CA GLU A 43 12.37 -16.78 -10.70
C GLU A 43 11.03 -17.11 -11.37
N ALA A 44 10.83 -18.38 -11.77
CA ALA A 44 9.56 -18.85 -12.32
C ALA A 44 8.43 -18.75 -11.28
N ALA A 45 8.68 -19.14 -10.03
CA ALA A 45 7.71 -19.01 -8.95
C ALA A 45 7.35 -17.56 -8.64
N ALA A 46 8.33 -16.64 -8.69
CA ALA A 46 8.09 -15.21 -8.50
C ALA A 46 7.23 -14.63 -9.63
N THR A 47 7.48 -15.05 -10.87
CA THR A 47 6.72 -14.62 -12.04
C THR A 47 5.28 -15.14 -11.98
N GLU A 48 5.07 -16.41 -11.63
CA GLU A 48 3.71 -16.95 -11.48
C GLU A 48 2.96 -16.29 -10.32
N LYS A 49 3.65 -15.99 -9.20
CA LYS A 49 3.05 -15.24 -8.10
C LYS A 49 2.58 -13.86 -8.54
N LEU A 50 3.38 -13.13 -9.32
CA LEU A 50 3.00 -11.83 -9.87
C LEU A 50 1.80 -11.95 -10.82
N ARG A 51 1.76 -12.98 -11.66
CA ARG A 51 0.63 -13.27 -12.56
C ARG A 51 -0.66 -13.51 -11.78
N LEU A 52 -0.63 -14.38 -10.78
CA LEU A 52 -1.78 -14.67 -9.93
C LEU A 52 -2.27 -13.45 -9.15
N GLN A 53 -1.35 -12.59 -8.69
CA GLN A 53 -1.71 -11.36 -8.02
C GLN A 53 -2.43 -10.38 -8.98
N ALA A 54 -1.92 -10.22 -10.20
CA ALA A 54 -2.56 -9.38 -11.22
C ALA A 54 -3.96 -9.91 -11.61
N ASP A 55 -4.12 -11.24 -11.76
CA ASP A 55 -5.40 -11.88 -12.04
C ASP A 55 -6.41 -11.63 -10.90
N ALA A 56 -5.98 -11.75 -9.63
CA ALA A 56 -6.81 -11.50 -8.46
C ALA A 56 -7.23 -10.03 -8.33
N GLU A 57 -6.32 -9.09 -8.61
CA GLU A 57 -6.61 -7.66 -8.63
C GLU A 57 -7.61 -7.30 -9.74
N ALA A 58 -7.48 -7.91 -10.93
CA ALA A 58 -8.42 -7.74 -12.04
C ALA A 58 -9.82 -8.28 -11.69
N ASP A 59 -9.93 -9.47 -11.08
CA ASP A 59 -11.23 -10.01 -10.63
C ASP A 59 -11.87 -9.13 -9.54
N ALA A 60 -11.07 -8.70 -8.55
CA ALA A 60 -11.55 -7.79 -7.51
C ALA A 60 -12.06 -6.47 -8.10
N GLN A 61 -11.37 -5.92 -9.10
CA GLN A 61 -11.79 -4.71 -9.80
C GLN A 61 -13.06 -4.93 -10.62
N ALA A 62 -13.19 -6.05 -11.32
CA ALA A 62 -14.39 -6.40 -12.07
C ALA A 62 -15.60 -6.53 -11.14
N ARG A 63 -15.45 -7.20 -9.98
CA ARG A 63 -16.50 -7.31 -8.95
C ARG A 63 -16.90 -5.95 -8.39
N ARG A 64 -15.95 -5.06 -8.10
CA ARG A 64 -16.24 -3.69 -7.65
C ARG A 64 -17.08 -2.95 -8.68
N LYS A 65 -16.71 -3.03 -9.96
CA LYS A 65 -17.46 -2.38 -11.05
C LYS A 65 -18.88 -2.93 -11.16
N GLN A 66 -19.04 -4.26 -11.13
CA GLN A 66 -20.37 -4.88 -11.16
C GLN A 66 -21.25 -4.45 -9.99
N ALA A 67 -20.68 -4.40 -8.77
CA ALA A 67 -21.39 -3.93 -7.59
C ALA A 67 -21.82 -2.46 -7.73
N GLN A 68 -20.92 -1.60 -8.25
CA GLN A 68 -21.21 -0.20 -8.50
C GLN A 68 -22.34 -0.02 -9.53
N ASP A 69 -22.29 -0.75 -10.64
CA ASP A 69 -23.32 -0.72 -11.68
C ASP A 69 -24.69 -1.19 -11.15
N LEU A 70 -24.70 -2.20 -10.27
CA LEU A 70 -25.92 -2.69 -9.63
C LEU A 70 -26.50 -1.65 -8.66
N LEU A 71 -25.64 -1.02 -7.86
CA LEU A 71 -26.02 0.00 -6.90
C LEU A 71 -26.57 1.24 -7.61
N GLN A 72 -25.95 1.66 -8.72
CA GLN A 72 -26.41 2.77 -9.54
C GLN A 72 -27.76 2.47 -10.21
N ARG A 73 -28.00 1.23 -10.66
CA ARG A 73 -29.32 0.81 -11.16
C ARG A 73 -30.38 0.83 -10.08
N HIS A 74 -30.06 0.35 -8.89
CA HIS A 74 -30.99 0.40 -7.75
C HIS A 74 -31.31 1.85 -7.35
N GLU A 75 -30.30 2.72 -7.33
CA GLU A 75 -30.46 4.16 -7.08
C GLU A 75 -31.35 4.82 -8.14
N ALA A 76 -31.13 4.55 -9.42
CA ALA A 76 -31.99 5.09 -10.49
C ALA A 76 -33.44 4.60 -10.36
N ASN A 77 -33.65 3.32 -10.05
CA ASN A 77 -34.98 2.76 -9.82
C ASN A 77 -35.68 3.36 -8.60
N SER A 78 -34.96 3.56 -7.49
CA SER A 78 -35.53 4.14 -6.28
C SER A 78 -35.88 5.61 -6.47
N ILE A 79 -35.05 6.39 -7.17
CA ILE A 79 -35.35 7.78 -7.55
C ILE A 79 -36.61 7.84 -8.41
N ASP A 80 -36.75 6.95 -9.39
CA ASP A 80 -37.94 6.91 -10.25
C ASP A 80 -39.22 6.61 -9.44
N ARG A 81 -39.16 5.65 -8.52
CA ARG A 81 -40.27 5.35 -7.60
C ARG A 81 -40.59 6.53 -6.67
N LEU A 82 -39.57 7.24 -6.16
CA LEU A 82 -39.75 8.41 -5.30
C LEU A 82 -40.48 9.55 -6.01
N LYS A 83 -40.28 9.74 -7.32
CA LYS A 83 -41.02 10.73 -8.10
C LYS A 83 -42.53 10.51 -8.04
N TYR A 84 -42.98 9.24 -8.04
CA TYR A 84 -44.40 8.90 -7.93
C TYR A 84 -44.97 9.14 -6.53
N TRP A 85 -44.11 9.23 -5.51
CA TRP A 85 -44.49 9.47 -4.12
C TRP A 85 -44.52 10.97 -3.75
N HIS A 86 -44.10 11.84 -4.67
CA HIS A 86 -44.26 13.29 -4.52
C HIS A 86 -45.70 13.72 -4.82
N PHE A 87 -46.36 14.31 -3.82
CA PHE A 87 -47.67 14.91 -3.97
C PHE A 87 -47.60 16.21 -4.79
N GLN A 88 -48.48 16.36 -5.78
CA GLN A 88 -48.74 17.63 -6.48
C GLN A 88 -50.11 18.16 -6.05
N PRO A 89 -50.20 19.35 -5.43
CA PRO A 89 -51.47 19.89 -4.97
C PRO A 89 -52.35 20.30 -6.16
N ASN A 90 -53.56 19.73 -6.25
CA ASN A 90 -54.54 20.07 -7.29
C ASN A 90 -55.60 21.09 -6.82
N GLY A 91 -55.37 21.77 -5.70
CA GLY A 91 -56.24 22.82 -5.15
C GLY A 91 -57.02 22.43 -3.89
N ASP A 92 -57.09 21.13 -3.56
CA ASP A 92 -57.62 20.62 -2.28
C ASP A 92 -56.50 20.37 -1.26
N ASP A 93 -56.85 20.38 0.03
CA ASP A 93 -55.93 20.05 1.12
C ASP A 93 -55.48 18.59 1.06
N ALA A 94 -54.16 18.36 1.16
CA ALA A 94 -53.57 17.03 1.10
C ALA A 94 -54.09 16.10 2.21
N THR A 95 -54.47 14.89 1.82
CA THR A 95 -54.91 13.83 2.73
C THR A 95 -53.78 13.41 3.68
N PRO A 96 -54.09 12.83 4.86
CA PRO A 96 -53.07 12.33 5.78
C PRO A 96 -52.08 11.33 5.14
N GLU A 97 -52.54 10.43 4.27
CA GLU A 97 -51.64 9.52 3.53
C GLU A 97 -50.70 10.27 2.59
N GLU A 98 -51.15 11.33 1.91
CA GLU A 98 -50.31 12.14 1.00
C GLU A 98 -49.23 12.91 1.77
N LYS A 99 -49.59 13.49 2.93
CA LYS A 99 -48.62 14.16 3.81
C LYS A 99 -47.56 13.18 4.33
N HIS A 100 -47.96 11.96 4.69
CA HIS A 100 -47.04 10.92 5.14
C HIS A 100 -46.09 10.46 4.01
N LYS A 101 -46.62 10.23 2.80
CA LYS A 101 -45.81 9.90 1.61
C LYS A 101 -44.82 11.01 1.26
N GLU A 102 -45.24 12.26 1.34
CA GLU A 102 -44.37 13.41 1.09
C GLU A 102 -43.25 13.54 2.14
N PHE A 103 -43.57 13.32 3.42
CA PHE A 103 -42.57 13.26 4.48
C PHE A 103 -41.53 12.16 4.23
N LEU A 104 -41.99 10.93 3.93
CA LEU A 104 -41.10 9.81 3.61
C LEU A 104 -40.23 10.11 2.38
N SER A 105 -40.80 10.71 1.33
CA SER A 105 -40.05 11.10 0.14
C SER A 105 -38.94 12.11 0.45
N LYS A 106 -39.25 13.15 1.24
CA LYS A 106 -38.25 14.15 1.69
C LYS A 106 -37.16 13.51 2.55
N LEU A 107 -37.51 12.60 3.44
CA LEU A 107 -36.55 11.89 4.30
C LEU A 107 -35.61 11.02 3.46
N VAL A 108 -36.15 10.18 2.58
CA VAL A 108 -35.36 9.29 1.72
C VAL A 108 -34.48 10.09 0.76
N THR A 109 -34.97 11.22 0.22
CA THR A 109 -34.16 12.12 -0.62
C THR A 109 -32.96 12.67 0.15
N ARG A 110 -33.16 13.16 1.38
CA ARG A 110 -32.05 13.66 2.22
C ARG A 110 -31.04 12.57 2.56
N LEU A 111 -31.49 11.35 2.83
CA LEU A 111 -30.63 10.20 3.08
C LEU A 111 -29.80 9.84 1.85
N LEU A 112 -30.41 9.78 0.66
CA LEU A 112 -29.70 9.53 -0.60
C LEU A 112 -28.60 10.57 -0.85
N TYR A 113 -28.89 11.86 -0.66
CA TYR A 113 -27.88 12.92 -0.77
C TYR A 113 -26.72 12.74 0.21
N ALA A 114 -27.01 12.43 1.47
CA ALA A 114 -25.98 12.21 2.50
C ALA A 114 -25.10 11.00 2.18
N CYS A 115 -25.70 9.88 1.78
CA CYS A 115 -24.98 8.67 1.38
C CYS A 115 -24.12 8.91 0.13
N ASN A 116 -24.63 9.61 -0.89
CA ASN A 116 -23.89 9.94 -2.10
C ASN A 116 -22.70 10.87 -1.83
N TYR A 117 -22.87 11.83 -0.91
CA TYR A 117 -21.77 12.67 -0.45
C TYR A 117 -20.68 11.84 0.25
N GLN A 118 -21.07 10.97 1.18
CA GLN A 118 -20.11 10.08 1.86
C GLN A 118 -19.38 9.14 0.89
N ARG A 119 -20.09 8.59 -0.10
CA ARG A 119 -19.48 7.76 -1.16
C ARG A 119 -18.44 8.54 -1.95
N SER A 120 -18.77 9.76 -2.37
CA SER A 120 -17.85 10.64 -3.09
C SER A 120 -16.60 10.98 -2.28
N GLU A 121 -16.75 11.23 -0.97
CA GLU A 121 -15.61 11.52 -0.09
C GLU A 121 -14.71 10.30 0.09
N LEU A 122 -15.28 9.10 0.27
CA LEU A 122 -14.52 7.86 0.34
C LEU A 122 -13.77 7.57 -0.97
N GLU A 123 -14.40 7.78 -2.12
CA GLU A 123 -13.75 7.64 -3.43
C GLU A 123 -12.62 8.65 -3.65
N ARG A 124 -12.75 9.86 -3.09
CA ARG A 124 -11.68 10.87 -3.09
C ARG A 124 -10.49 10.39 -2.24
N GLN A 125 -10.75 9.96 -1.01
CA GLN A 125 -9.72 9.44 -0.10
C GLN A 125 -8.98 8.23 -0.67
N HIS A 126 -9.69 7.28 -1.28
CA HIS A 126 -9.06 6.13 -1.93
C HIS A 126 -8.17 6.53 -3.10
N ARG A 127 -8.57 7.52 -3.92
CA ARG A 127 -7.73 8.03 -5.00
C ARG A 127 -6.46 8.68 -4.46
N ASP A 128 -6.59 9.54 -3.44
CA ASP A 128 -5.45 10.20 -2.80
C ASP A 128 -4.46 9.16 -2.20
N LEU A 129 -4.97 8.14 -1.51
CA LEU A 129 -4.15 7.06 -0.95
C LEU A 129 -3.42 6.23 -2.03
N THR A 130 -4.10 5.98 -3.15
CA THR A 130 -3.52 5.25 -4.29
C THR A 130 -2.42 6.07 -4.94
N GLN A 131 -2.63 7.38 -5.11
CA GLN A 131 -1.62 8.29 -5.62
C GLN A 131 -0.39 8.34 -4.71
N GLN A 132 -0.58 8.44 -3.39
CA GLN A 132 0.54 8.41 -2.44
C GLN A 132 1.32 7.09 -2.49
N HIS A 133 0.65 5.95 -2.66
CA HIS A 133 1.33 4.67 -2.86
C HIS A 133 2.17 4.65 -4.14
N GLN A 134 1.66 5.21 -5.24
CA GLN A 134 2.39 5.32 -6.51
C GLN A 134 3.63 6.21 -6.38
N GLU A 135 3.50 7.36 -5.70
CA GLU A 135 4.58 8.29 -5.42
C GLU A 135 5.64 7.63 -4.53
N LEU A 136 5.23 6.92 -3.47
CA LEU A 136 6.12 6.19 -2.58
C LEU A 136 6.86 5.04 -3.28
N ALA A 137 6.18 4.32 -4.18
CA ALA A 137 6.81 3.30 -5.01
C ALA A 137 7.85 3.89 -5.96
N THR A 138 7.57 5.06 -6.53
CA THR A 138 8.51 5.80 -7.38
C THR A 138 9.72 6.25 -6.58
N LEU A 139 9.49 6.83 -5.40
CA LEU A 139 10.54 7.25 -4.48
C LEU A 139 11.45 6.08 -4.08
N ARG A 140 10.87 4.93 -3.71
CA ARG A 140 11.64 3.72 -3.37
C ARG A 140 12.54 3.26 -4.52
N ARG A 141 12.05 3.31 -5.76
CA ARG A 141 12.86 2.95 -6.94
C ARG A 141 14.04 3.89 -7.12
N THR A 142 13.84 5.19 -6.92
CA THR A 142 14.91 6.19 -7.03
C THR A 142 15.95 6.02 -5.92
N VAL A 143 15.53 5.76 -4.67
CA VAL A 143 16.44 5.48 -3.55
C VAL A 143 17.26 4.22 -3.82
N GLN A 144 16.62 3.13 -4.28
CA GLN A 144 17.32 1.89 -4.62
C GLN A 144 18.37 2.11 -5.71
N SER A 145 18.02 2.85 -6.77
CA SER A 145 18.97 3.20 -7.83
C SER A 145 20.16 4.01 -7.31
N HIS A 146 19.95 4.87 -6.33
CA HIS A 146 21.04 5.63 -5.69
C HIS A 146 21.95 4.71 -4.87
N GLU A 147 21.38 3.84 -4.05
CA GLU A 147 22.14 2.86 -3.26
C GLU A 147 22.99 1.95 -4.15
N ASP A 148 22.44 1.49 -5.28
CA ASP A 148 23.15 0.65 -6.24
C ASP A 148 24.31 1.41 -6.90
N ALA A 149 24.10 2.69 -7.28
CA ALA A 149 25.15 3.55 -7.82
C ALA A 149 26.27 3.82 -6.80
N THR A 150 25.92 4.09 -5.54
CA THR A 150 26.90 4.25 -4.45
C THR A 150 27.70 2.97 -4.20
N ARG A 151 27.03 1.80 -4.25
CA ARG A 151 27.70 0.50 -4.09
C ARG A 151 28.67 0.22 -5.23
N ALA A 152 28.28 0.53 -6.48
CA ALA A 152 29.15 0.39 -7.64
C ALA A 152 30.39 1.31 -7.56
N LEU A 153 30.22 2.55 -7.09
CA LEU A 153 31.33 3.47 -6.84
C LEU A 153 32.29 2.92 -5.79
N ASN A 154 31.77 2.45 -4.64
CA ASN A 154 32.60 1.92 -3.56
C ASN A 154 33.41 0.70 -4.01
N ALA A 155 32.80 -0.20 -4.79
CA ALA A 155 33.52 -1.35 -5.36
C ALA A 155 34.70 -0.91 -6.24
N ARG A 156 34.52 0.12 -7.07
CA ARG A 156 35.59 0.65 -7.94
C ARG A 156 36.68 1.38 -7.18
N LEU A 157 36.34 2.07 -6.09
CA LEU A 157 37.32 2.72 -5.22
C LEU A 157 38.20 1.67 -4.52
N LEU A 158 37.59 0.57 -4.06
CA LEU A 158 38.31 -0.61 -3.55
C LEU A 158 39.23 -1.24 -4.61
N ASP A 159 38.77 -1.39 -5.86
CA ASP A 159 39.61 -1.85 -6.99
C ASP A 159 40.80 -0.91 -7.26
N LEU A 160 40.65 0.39 -7.00
CA LEU A 160 41.70 1.41 -7.13
C LEU A 160 42.71 1.35 -5.98
N GLU A 161 42.25 1.16 -4.75
CA GLU A 161 43.11 1.06 -3.55
C GLU A 161 43.96 -0.23 -3.54
N GLN A 162 43.42 -1.35 -4.03
CA GLN A 162 44.16 -2.62 -4.03
C GLN A 162 45.24 -2.74 -5.12
N GLU A 163 45.25 -1.85 -6.13
CA GLU A 163 46.29 -1.85 -7.18
C GLU A 163 47.49 -0.94 -6.90
N VAL A 164 47.55 -0.25 -5.76
CA VAL A 164 48.74 0.51 -5.34
C VAL A 164 49.75 -0.46 -4.71
N PRO A 165 50.88 -0.79 -5.38
CA PRO A 165 51.84 -1.72 -4.81
C PRO A 165 52.56 -1.04 -3.63
N GLY A 166 52.49 -1.65 -2.44
CA GLY A 166 53.34 -1.27 -1.32
C GLY A 166 54.83 -1.45 -1.69
N PRO A 167 55.73 -0.59 -1.19
CA PRO A 167 57.12 -0.58 -1.63
C PRO A 167 57.88 -1.77 -1.04
N ALA A 168 57.90 -2.91 -1.75
CA ALA A 168 58.80 -4.01 -1.46
C ALA A 168 59.21 -4.77 -2.73
N ALA A 169 60.46 -4.51 -3.12
CA ALA A 169 61.41 -5.31 -3.88
C ALA A 169 60.92 -6.51 -4.72
N GLY A 170 61.15 -6.41 -6.03
CA GLY A 170 61.31 -7.57 -6.92
C GLY A 170 60.44 -7.47 -8.17
N ALA A 171 61.07 -7.26 -9.33
CA ALA A 171 60.44 -7.06 -10.61
C ALA A 171 59.35 -8.10 -10.97
N SER A 172 58.13 -7.64 -11.20
CA SER A 172 57.25 -8.10 -12.28
C SER A 172 56.26 -6.99 -12.64
N SER A 173 56.18 -6.66 -13.92
CA SER A 173 55.37 -5.58 -14.47
C SER A 173 53.87 -5.87 -14.34
N ILE A 174 53.27 -5.46 -13.23
CA ILE A 174 51.82 -5.25 -13.11
C ILE A 174 51.60 -3.81 -12.61
N ALA A 175 52.19 -2.85 -13.31
CA ALA A 175 51.78 -1.45 -13.17
C ALA A 175 50.68 -1.22 -14.21
N PRO A 176 49.46 -0.80 -13.82
CA PRO A 176 48.44 -0.46 -14.80
C PRO A 176 48.99 0.59 -15.77
N SER A 177 48.74 0.40 -17.07
CA SER A 177 49.19 1.33 -18.11
C SER A 177 48.60 2.72 -17.84
N SER A 178 49.38 3.78 -18.08
CA SER A 178 48.93 5.18 -17.94
C SER A 178 47.58 5.43 -18.60
N ARG A 179 47.32 4.82 -19.76
CA ARG A 179 46.04 4.95 -20.49
C ARG A 179 44.88 4.28 -19.75
N GLN A 180 45.14 3.15 -19.10
CA GLN A 180 44.14 2.37 -18.37
C GLN A 180 43.76 3.06 -17.04
N LEU A 181 44.69 3.80 -16.44
CA LEU A 181 44.42 4.67 -15.30
C LEU A 181 43.61 5.90 -15.71
N GLU A 182 43.96 6.54 -16.84
CA GLU A 182 43.19 7.65 -17.44
C GLU A 182 41.75 7.23 -17.73
N ASP A 183 41.53 6.12 -18.43
CA ASP A 183 40.19 5.60 -18.74
C ASP A 183 39.36 5.32 -17.47
N ARG A 184 40.01 4.84 -16.38
CA ARG A 184 39.34 4.61 -15.08
C ARG A 184 38.97 5.91 -14.39
N VAL A 185 39.85 6.90 -14.42
CA VAL A 185 39.60 8.24 -13.85
C VAL A 185 38.47 8.94 -14.61
N ASP A 186 38.51 8.91 -15.95
CA ASP A 186 37.46 9.49 -16.79
C ASP A 186 36.10 8.83 -16.55
N HIS A 187 36.09 7.50 -16.35
CA HIS A 187 34.86 6.77 -16.02
C HIS A 187 34.34 7.09 -14.61
N VAL A 188 35.21 7.28 -13.61
CA VAL A 188 34.84 7.72 -12.26
C VAL A 188 34.31 9.16 -12.28
N VAL A 189 34.92 10.06 -13.06
CA VAL A 189 34.46 11.44 -13.26
C VAL A 189 33.10 11.47 -13.96
N ALA A 190 32.87 10.61 -14.96
CA ALA A 190 31.56 10.47 -15.60
C ALA A 190 30.47 9.98 -14.62
N MET A 191 30.76 8.95 -13.81
CA MET A 191 29.83 8.47 -12.77
C MET A 191 29.57 9.51 -11.67
N LEU A 192 30.57 10.31 -11.29
CA LEU A 192 30.42 11.47 -10.39
C LEU A 192 29.52 12.55 -11.01
N GLY A 193 29.65 12.79 -12.31
CA GLY A 193 28.76 13.65 -13.09
C GLY A 193 27.32 13.15 -13.05
N ASP A 194 27.11 11.85 -13.31
CA ASP A 194 25.79 11.22 -13.24
C ASP A 194 25.20 11.31 -11.82
N ILE A 195 25.97 11.05 -10.77
CA ILE A 195 25.54 11.23 -9.37
C ILE A 195 25.21 12.69 -9.06
N SER A 196 25.95 13.65 -9.63
CA SER A 196 25.68 15.09 -9.44
C SER A 196 24.34 15.52 -10.06
N THR A 197 23.88 14.87 -11.14
CA THR A 197 22.55 15.09 -11.70
C THR A 197 21.42 14.65 -10.77
N PHE A 198 21.71 13.85 -9.72
CA PHE A 198 20.76 13.49 -8.67
C PHE A 198 20.61 14.55 -7.56
N ALA A 199 21.35 15.65 -7.57
CA ALA A 199 21.14 16.75 -6.59
C ALA A 199 19.76 17.42 -6.74
N VAL A 200 19.23 17.49 -7.96
CA VAL A 200 17.88 18.01 -8.27
C VAL A 200 16.77 17.01 -7.87
N PRO A 201 16.88 15.71 -8.20
CA PRO A 201 16.05 14.66 -7.61
C PRO A 201 16.10 14.61 -6.08
N THR A 202 17.26 14.75 -5.44
CA THR A 202 17.42 14.66 -3.98
C THR A 202 16.70 15.79 -3.25
N THR A 203 16.75 17.02 -3.78
CA THR A 203 15.98 18.16 -3.25
C THR A 203 14.47 17.99 -3.46
N THR A 204 14.06 17.41 -4.59
CA THR A 204 12.65 17.05 -4.87
C THR A 204 12.15 15.89 -4.00
N ILE A 205 12.98 14.88 -3.76
CA ILE A 205 12.70 13.73 -2.90
C ILE A 205 12.59 14.17 -1.45
N SER A 206 13.50 15.02 -0.98
CA SER A 206 13.47 15.55 0.38
C SER A 206 12.24 16.41 0.63
N SER A 207 11.83 17.23 -0.34
CA SER A 207 10.59 18.02 -0.25
C SER A 207 9.34 17.15 -0.32
N GLN A 208 9.29 16.13 -1.17
CA GLN A 208 8.19 15.15 -1.24
C GLN A 208 8.08 14.33 0.05
N LEU A 209 9.20 13.87 0.62
CA LEU A 209 9.23 13.15 1.87
C LEU A 209 8.78 14.02 3.04
N HIS A 210 9.16 15.30 3.04
CA HIS A 210 8.66 16.27 4.01
C HIS A 210 7.15 16.49 3.86
N THR A 211 6.64 16.64 2.63
CA THR A 211 5.20 16.76 2.37
C THR A 211 4.44 15.52 2.84
N LEU A 212 4.92 14.32 2.51
CA LEU A 212 4.32 13.06 2.94
C LEU A 212 4.33 12.94 4.47
N LYS A 213 5.43 13.30 5.13
CA LYS A 213 5.53 13.34 6.59
C LYS A 213 4.48 14.26 7.19
N THR A 214 4.29 15.46 6.65
CA THR A 214 3.26 16.41 7.12
C THR A 214 1.85 15.88 6.92
N GLU A 215 1.55 15.25 5.77
CA GLU A 215 0.22 14.68 5.50
C GLU A 215 -0.07 13.44 6.37
N VAL A 216 0.91 12.57 6.60
CA VAL A 216 0.79 11.46 7.56
C VAL A 216 0.56 11.99 8.98
N GLN A 217 1.24 13.07 9.36
CA GLN A 217 1.07 13.70 10.67
C GLN A 217 -0.31 14.36 10.83
N LYS A 218 -0.88 14.93 9.75
CA LYS A 218 -2.28 15.40 9.72
C LYS A 218 -3.30 14.26 9.80
N LEU A 219 -3.07 13.16 9.09
CA LEU A 219 -3.91 11.98 9.17
C LEU A 219 -3.85 11.37 10.57
N GLN A 220 -2.67 11.31 11.19
CA GLN A 220 -2.51 10.90 12.58
C GLN A 220 -3.18 11.86 13.55
N SER A 221 -3.08 13.19 13.38
CA SER A 221 -3.78 14.15 14.26
C SER A 221 -5.30 14.12 14.11
N THR A 222 -5.81 13.73 12.94
CA THR A 222 -7.26 13.53 12.71
C THR A 222 -7.76 12.25 13.40
N ASN A 223 -6.87 11.28 13.61
CA ASN A 223 -7.15 10.03 14.32
C ASN A 223 -6.76 10.07 15.81
N ALA A 224 -5.95 11.05 16.23
CA ALA A 224 -5.47 11.24 17.60
C ALA A 224 -6.51 11.92 18.52
N ASP A 225 -7.79 11.85 18.19
CA ASP A 225 -8.85 11.83 19.20
C ASP A 225 -8.89 10.42 19.81
N ASP A 226 -7.72 10.01 20.35
CA ASP A 226 -7.46 8.78 21.07
C ASP A 226 -8.19 8.86 22.41
N ASN A 227 -9.50 8.64 22.38
CA ASN A 227 -10.22 8.18 23.55
C ASN A 227 -10.46 6.67 23.39
N PRO A 228 -9.69 5.80 24.08
CA PRO A 228 -9.92 4.35 24.09
C PRO A 228 -11.29 3.95 24.66
N LYS A 229 -12.11 4.90 25.11
CA LYS A 229 -13.47 4.69 25.63
C LYS A 229 -14.57 4.85 24.57
N MET A 230 -14.28 4.81 23.27
CA MET A 230 -15.31 5.03 22.22
C MET A 230 -16.44 3.97 22.15
N TYR A 231 -16.40 2.92 22.99
CA TYR A 231 -17.54 2.02 23.22
C TYR A 231 -18.21 2.21 24.59
N LYS A 232 -17.97 3.32 25.30
CA LYS A 232 -18.77 3.68 26.47
C LYS A 232 -19.81 4.72 26.05
N MET A 233 -21.06 4.28 26.07
CA MET A 233 -22.23 5.02 25.65
C MET A 233 -22.25 6.41 26.31
N PRO A 234 -22.29 7.51 25.53
CA PRO A 234 -22.67 8.80 26.09
C PRO A 234 -24.08 8.67 26.66
N THR A 235 -24.27 9.06 27.92
CA THR A 235 -25.59 9.04 28.54
C THR A 235 -26.43 10.13 27.88
N PHE A 236 -27.28 9.75 26.93
CA PHE A 236 -28.25 10.66 26.33
C PHE A 236 -29.33 10.96 27.37
N ASN A 237 -29.55 12.24 27.69
CA ASN A 237 -30.67 12.68 28.54
C ASN A 237 -31.98 12.81 27.73
N LEU A 238 -32.08 12.09 26.60
CA LEU A 238 -33.20 12.14 25.68
C LEU A 238 -33.99 10.84 25.77
N GLU A 239 -35.32 10.95 25.71
CA GLU A 239 -36.22 9.79 25.62
C GLU A 239 -35.86 8.94 24.39
N ARG A 240 -36.03 7.61 24.47
CA ARG A 240 -35.67 6.72 23.36
C ARG A 240 -36.48 7.07 22.11
N PHE A 241 -35.86 6.87 20.96
CA PHE A 241 -36.59 6.78 19.71
C PHE A 241 -37.39 5.46 19.68
N ASP A 242 -38.61 5.48 20.22
CA ASP A 242 -39.62 4.49 19.89
C ASP A 242 -40.57 5.07 18.85
N ASP A 243 -40.96 4.26 17.88
CA ASP A 243 -41.80 4.64 16.74
C ASP A 243 -43.29 4.69 17.09
N TYR A 244 -43.67 4.49 18.36
CA TYR A 244 -45.08 4.29 18.75
C TYR A 244 -45.63 5.33 19.76
N THR A 245 -44.80 6.12 20.46
CA THR A 245 -45.30 7.04 21.52
C THR A 245 -44.85 8.50 21.41
N GLN A 246 -43.85 8.82 20.57
CA GLN A 246 -43.30 10.17 20.44
C GLN A 246 -44.30 11.14 19.77
N GLN A 247 -44.76 12.14 20.52
CA GLN A 247 -45.74 13.14 20.04
C GLN A 247 -45.17 14.15 19.03
N ASP A 248 -43.84 14.33 18.96
CA ASP A 248 -43.21 15.21 17.96
C ASP A 248 -41.79 14.71 17.56
N PRO A 249 -41.68 13.96 16.44
CA PRO A 249 -40.41 13.47 15.92
C PRO A 249 -39.43 14.57 15.51
N VAL A 250 -39.91 15.79 15.23
CA VAL A 250 -39.07 16.92 14.80
C VAL A 250 -38.33 17.51 15.99
N LEU A 251 -39.05 17.77 17.10
CA LEU A 251 -38.45 18.23 18.34
C LEU A 251 -37.46 17.21 18.91
N TRP A 252 -37.78 15.92 18.79
CA TRP A 252 -36.88 14.86 19.18
C TRP A 252 -35.57 14.86 18.35
N TRP A 253 -35.67 15.00 17.03
CA TRP A 253 -34.51 15.04 16.13
C TRP A 253 -33.62 16.27 16.35
N GLU A 254 -34.21 17.45 16.61
CA GLU A 254 -33.48 18.66 16.96
C GLU A 254 -32.72 18.51 18.29
N ALA A 255 -33.36 17.92 19.29
CA ALA A 255 -32.73 17.66 20.58
C ALA A 255 -31.61 16.61 20.47
N PHE A 256 -31.80 15.56 19.66
CA PHE A 256 -30.80 14.53 19.38
C PHE A 256 -29.56 15.11 18.68
N THR A 257 -29.74 15.86 17.59
CA THR A 257 -28.63 16.47 16.85
C THR A 257 -27.90 17.56 17.67
N THR A 258 -28.62 18.24 18.56
CA THR A 258 -28.02 19.18 19.53
C THR A 258 -27.16 18.45 20.56
N GLN A 259 -27.63 17.33 21.11
CA GLN A 259 -26.84 16.51 22.02
C GLN A 259 -25.59 15.92 21.35
N LEU A 260 -25.68 15.46 20.09
CA LEU A 260 -24.51 14.99 19.34
C LEU A 260 -23.42 16.07 19.18
N ARG A 261 -23.83 17.34 19.03
CA ARG A 261 -22.90 18.48 18.97
C ARG A 261 -22.27 18.78 20.33
N ILE A 262 -23.05 18.73 21.42
CA ILE A 262 -22.56 18.93 22.79
C ILE A 262 -21.56 17.84 23.19
N LEU A 263 -21.84 16.59 22.79
CA LEU A 263 -21.00 15.43 23.07
C LEU A 263 -19.80 15.29 22.12
N LEU A 264 -19.58 16.25 21.22
CA LEU A 264 -18.48 16.28 20.25
C LEU A 264 -18.34 14.97 19.45
N ILE A 265 -19.45 14.30 19.15
CA ILE A 265 -19.41 13.03 18.42
C ILE A 265 -18.96 13.30 16.98
N ALA A 266 -18.00 12.53 16.48
CA ALA A 266 -17.56 12.61 15.09
C ALA A 266 -18.74 12.37 14.13
N LYS A 267 -18.84 13.15 13.05
CA LYS A 267 -19.95 13.05 12.08
C LYS A 267 -20.14 11.64 11.51
N LEU A 268 -19.04 10.89 11.34
CA LEU A 268 -19.05 9.51 10.87
C LEU A 268 -19.73 8.54 11.86
N ALA A 269 -19.82 8.89 13.14
CA ALA A 269 -20.43 8.08 14.20
C ALA A 269 -21.91 8.42 14.47
N TYR A 270 -22.50 9.41 13.79
CA TYR A 270 -23.89 9.85 14.01
C TYR A 270 -24.91 8.74 13.75
N ILE A 271 -24.68 7.95 12.70
CA ILE A 271 -25.56 6.83 12.34
C ILE A 271 -25.45 5.71 13.39
N GLY A 272 -24.24 5.43 13.89
CA GLY A 272 -24.03 4.48 14.98
C GLY A 272 -24.72 4.92 16.27
N ALA A 273 -24.63 6.21 16.62
CA ALA A 273 -25.30 6.77 17.79
C ALA A 273 -26.84 6.69 17.68
N LEU A 274 -27.40 6.94 16.49
CA LEU A 274 -28.83 6.82 16.23
C LEU A 274 -29.31 5.36 16.33
N PHE A 275 -28.53 4.43 15.78
CA PHE A 275 -28.81 3.00 15.87
C PHE A 275 -28.78 2.49 17.31
N LEU A 276 -27.80 2.94 18.12
CA LEU A 276 -27.70 2.56 19.53
C LEU A 276 -28.81 3.18 20.38
N ASN A 277 -29.21 4.42 20.11
CA ASN A 277 -30.32 5.07 20.80
C ASN A 277 -31.66 4.35 20.56
N SER A 278 -31.91 3.88 19.33
CA SER A 278 -33.15 3.18 18.96
C SER A 278 -33.21 1.72 19.44
N LYS A 279 -32.07 1.04 19.62
CA LYS A 279 -32.04 -0.36 20.09
C LYS A 279 -31.93 -0.51 21.60
N GLY A 280 -31.53 0.54 22.32
CA GLY A 280 -31.11 0.44 23.72
C GLY A 280 -29.77 -0.26 23.81
N GLY A 281 -28.73 0.42 24.32
CA GLY A 281 -27.39 -0.15 24.35
C GLY A 281 -27.30 -1.47 25.09
N CYS A 282 -26.31 -2.28 24.70
CA CYS A 282 -25.89 -3.46 25.46
C CYS A 282 -25.56 -3.10 26.92
#